data_AF-A0A7V8XZL2-F1
#
_entry.id   AF-A0A7V8XZL2-F1
#
_cell.length_a   1.000
_cell.length_b   1.000
_cell.length_c   1.000
_cell.angle_alpha   90.00
_cell.angle_beta   90.00
_cell.angle_gamma   90.00
#
_symmetry.space_group_name_H-M   'P 1'
#
loop_
_entity.id
_entity.type
_entity.pdbx_description
1 polymer ?
#
loop_
_entity_poly.entity_id
_entity_poly.type
_entity_poly.pdbx_seq_one_letter_code
_entity_poly.pdbx_strand_id
1 'polypeptide(L)'
;MTCIECGDELLAERADLGYRYCTKPECQAAHHRGLKITTVAVNKSADRIIVADEDEIRRRGEAGEFGKKDTTLSTSYRDLTRSVSARAVQPRVPAPRTPLPRVPSNRRPWTEQQEKIVRLYNGMGLSPREIVERARTNAPRLRITEGLVTKIMSTPPLR
;
A
#
# COMPACT_ATOMS: atom_id res chain seq x y z
N MET A 1 -4.67 10.40 48.78
CA MET A 1 -4.81 9.39 47.71
C MET A 1 -4.00 8.17 48.12
N THR A 2 -4.47 6.95 47.88
CA THR A 2 -3.74 5.70 48.26
C THR A 2 -3.25 4.95 47.03
N CYS A 3 -2.15 4.21 47.16
CA CYS A 3 -1.63 3.33 46.12
C CYS A 3 -2.56 2.13 45.92
N ILE A 4 -2.89 1.80 44.66
CA ILE A 4 -3.75 0.64 44.34
C ILE A 4 -3.13 -0.72 44.69
N GLU A 5 -1.80 -0.79 44.82
CA GLU A 5 -1.09 -2.06 45.03
C GLU A 5 -0.77 -2.29 46.51
N CYS A 6 -0.11 -1.33 47.16
CA CYS A 6 0.35 -1.47 48.54
C CYS A 6 -0.51 -0.73 49.58
N GLY A 7 -1.49 0.06 49.15
CA GLY A 7 -2.36 0.83 50.05
C GLY A 7 -1.72 2.05 50.73
N ASP A 8 -0.41 2.28 50.55
CA ASP A 8 0.29 3.42 51.13
C ASP A 8 -0.19 4.77 50.60
N GLU A 9 0.13 5.83 51.34
CA GLU A 9 -0.12 7.20 50.92
C GLU A 9 0.63 7.53 49.62
N LEU A 10 -0.13 7.96 48.61
CA LEU A 10 0.39 8.43 47.34
C LEU A 10 0.63 9.93 47.43
N LEU A 11 1.84 10.37 47.06
CA LEU A 11 2.17 11.79 46.93
C LEU A 11 1.15 12.52 46.04
N ALA A 12 0.67 13.66 46.50
CA ALA A 12 -0.33 14.47 45.80
C ALA A 12 0.11 14.81 44.37
N GLU A 13 1.37 15.22 44.19
CA GLU A 13 1.94 15.52 42.86
C GLU A 13 1.82 14.35 41.87
N ARG A 14 1.93 13.11 42.35
CA ARG A 14 1.77 11.92 41.49
C ARG A 14 0.32 11.66 41.14
N ALA A 15 -0.59 11.91 42.09
CA ALA A 15 -2.03 11.79 41.83
C ALA A 15 -2.48 12.84 40.80
N ASP A 16 -1.94 14.06 40.87
CA ASP A 16 -2.21 15.14 39.91
C ASP A 16 -1.72 14.81 38.50
N LEU A 17 -0.60 14.09 38.38
CA LEU A 17 -0.10 13.54 37.11
C LEU A 17 -0.89 12.31 36.62
N GLY A 18 -1.92 11.87 37.34
CA GLY A 18 -2.80 10.76 36.96
C GLY A 18 -2.26 9.37 37.32
N TYR A 19 -1.17 9.27 38.09
CA TYR A 19 -0.68 7.98 38.57
C TYR A 19 -1.55 7.47 39.71
N ARG A 20 -1.80 6.15 39.71
CA ARG A 20 -2.60 5.46 40.75
C ARG A 20 -1.77 4.63 41.72
N TYR A 21 -0.45 4.63 41.57
CA TYR A 21 0.47 3.81 42.35
C TYR A 21 1.73 4.58 42.76
N CYS A 22 2.34 4.15 43.87
CA CYS A 22 3.51 4.78 44.47
C CYS A 22 4.81 4.44 43.72
N THR A 23 5.93 5.03 44.13
CA THR A 23 7.25 4.82 43.52
C THR A 23 8.03 3.63 44.09
N LYS A 24 7.43 2.85 45.00
CA LYS A 24 8.07 1.64 45.53
C LYS A 24 8.36 0.66 44.38
N PRO A 25 9.50 -0.04 44.42
CA PRO A 25 9.94 -0.91 43.31
C PRO A 25 8.95 -2.04 43.02
N GLU A 26 8.30 -2.58 44.06
CA GLU A 26 7.28 -3.63 43.92
C GLU A 26 6.06 -3.11 43.14
N CYS A 27 5.54 -1.94 43.49
CA CYS A 27 4.40 -1.33 42.80
C CYS A 27 4.76 -0.83 41.40
N GLN A 28 5.99 -0.34 41.20
CA GLN A 28 6.48 0.01 39.88
C GLN A 28 6.59 -1.24 39.00
N ALA A 29 7.14 -2.35 39.48
CA ALA A 29 7.26 -3.57 38.69
C ALA A 29 5.89 -4.09 38.20
N ALA A 30 4.85 -3.95 39.02
CA ALA A 30 3.49 -4.38 38.68
C ALA A 30 2.81 -3.47 37.64
N HIS A 31 3.00 -2.14 37.74
CA HIS A 31 2.20 -1.16 36.98
C HIS A 31 2.97 -0.38 35.92
N HIS A 32 4.30 -0.34 35.99
CA HIS A 32 5.13 0.34 35.01
C HIS A 32 5.18 -0.47 33.72
N ARG A 33 4.43 -0.03 32.72
CA ARG A 33 4.61 -0.47 31.33
C ARG A 33 5.60 0.48 30.68
N GLY A 34 6.79 -0.02 30.34
CA GLY A 34 7.74 0.75 29.54
C GLY A 34 7.12 1.12 28.19
N LEU A 35 7.41 2.33 27.69
CA LEU A 35 7.01 2.75 26.36
C LEU A 35 7.54 1.77 25.31
N LYS A 36 6.65 0.96 24.73
CA LYS A 36 6.99 0.12 23.58
C LYS A 36 7.02 1.01 22.34
N ILE A 37 8.19 1.16 21.75
CA ILE A 37 8.35 1.89 20.49
C ILE A 37 8.23 0.86 19.36
N THR A 38 7.25 1.02 18.46
CA THR A 38 7.12 0.19 17.27
C THR A 38 7.40 1.03 16.03
N THR A 39 8.49 0.72 15.32
CA THR A 39 8.83 1.40 14.07
C THR A 39 8.01 0.81 12.92
N VAL A 40 7.17 1.63 12.29
CA VAL A 40 6.45 1.27 11.07
C VAL A 40 7.22 1.84 9.88
N ALA A 41 7.94 0.98 9.15
CA ALA A 41 8.74 1.41 8.03
C ALA A 41 7.85 1.90 6.87
N VAL A 42 8.08 3.15 6.45
CA VAL A 42 7.56 3.74 5.21
C VAL A 42 8.76 3.96 4.25
N ASN A 43 8.50 4.30 2.99
CA ASN A 43 9.48 4.33 1.89
C ASN A 43 10.82 5.01 2.27
N LYS A 44 11.93 4.61 1.62
CA LYS A 44 13.36 4.99 1.74
C LYS A 44 13.69 6.48 1.95
N SER A 45 12.73 7.40 1.84
CA SER A 45 12.93 8.83 2.01
C SER A 45 11.97 9.51 2.99
N ALA A 46 11.10 8.76 3.69
CA ALA A 46 10.13 9.35 4.62
C ALA A 46 9.74 8.36 5.71
N ASP A 47 10.61 8.14 6.70
CA ASP A 47 10.30 7.33 7.88
C ASP A 47 9.24 8.01 8.76
N ARG A 48 8.28 7.23 9.27
CA ARG A 48 7.31 7.67 10.28
C ARG A 48 7.44 6.80 11.52
N ILE A 49 7.71 7.45 12.66
CA ILE A 49 7.82 6.80 13.96
C ILE A 49 6.51 7.00 14.70
N ILE A 50 5.91 5.91 15.18
CA ILE A 50 4.70 5.94 16.01
C ILE A 50 5.06 5.30 17.34
N VAL A 51 4.80 6.01 18.44
CA VAL A 51 5.01 5.51 19.80
C VAL A 51 3.65 5.23 20.39
N ALA A 52 3.32 3.95 20.57
CA ALA A 52 2.06 3.50 21.14
C ALA A 52 2.21 2.06 21.65
N ASP A 53 1.26 1.61 22.46
CA ASP A 53 1.21 0.22 22.91
C ASP A 53 1.00 -0.76 21.74
N GLU A 54 1.49 -1.97 21.91
CA GLU A 54 1.43 -3.04 20.90
C GLU A 54 -0.01 -3.34 20.43
N ASP A 55 -0.96 -3.35 21.35
CA ASP A 55 -2.38 -3.56 21.03
C ASP A 55 -3.01 -2.39 20.27
N GLU A 56 -2.54 -1.17 20.54
CA GLU A 56 -2.99 0.00 19.80
C GLU A 56 -2.44 -0.04 18.37
N ILE A 57 -1.14 -0.31 18.22
CA ILE A 57 -0.49 -0.47 16.92
C ILE A 57 -1.18 -1.58 16.12
N ARG A 58 -1.46 -2.74 16.73
CA ARG A 58 -2.17 -3.84 16.08
C ARG A 58 -3.56 -3.39 15.58
N ARG A 59 -4.38 -2.77 16.43
CA ARG A 59 -5.72 -2.29 16.03
C ARG A 59 -5.67 -1.26 14.91
N ARG A 60 -4.70 -0.34 14.95
CA ARG A 60 -4.48 0.66 13.90
C ARG A 60 -4.04 0.02 12.58
N GLY A 61 -3.18 -1.00 12.66
CA GLY A 61 -2.78 -1.82 11.53
C GLY A 61 -3.95 -2.59 10.90
N GLU A 62 -4.78 -3.21 11.73
CA GLU A 62 -6.02 -3.91 11.30
C GLU A 62 -7.04 -2.95 10.69
N ALA A 63 -7.14 -1.72 11.21
CA ALA A 63 -7.93 -0.64 10.63
C ALA A 63 -7.38 -0.11 9.29
N GLY A 64 -6.22 -0.58 8.86
CA GLY A 64 -5.60 -0.23 7.58
C GLY A 64 -4.85 1.11 7.60
N GLU A 65 -4.54 1.66 8.77
CA GLU A 65 -3.81 2.93 8.89
C GLU A 65 -2.40 2.84 8.33
N PHE A 66 -1.76 1.68 8.47
CA PHE A 66 -0.48 1.38 7.87
C PHE A 66 -0.76 0.78 6.49
N GLY A 67 -0.72 1.64 5.46
CA GLY A 67 -0.97 1.21 4.09
C GLY A 67 -0.20 -0.07 3.77
N LYS A 68 -0.88 -1.05 3.14
CA LYS A 68 -0.21 -2.27 2.69
C LYS A 68 0.94 -1.85 1.79
N LYS A 69 2.16 -2.26 2.13
CA LYS A 69 3.29 -2.11 1.21
C LYS A 69 2.88 -2.82 -0.07
N ASP A 70 2.72 -2.07 -1.16
CA ASP A 70 2.63 -2.62 -2.51
C ASP A 70 3.97 -3.30 -2.82
N THR A 71 4.13 -4.53 -2.30
CA THR A 71 5.25 -5.42 -2.62
C THR A 71 5.15 -5.95 -4.04
N THR A 72 4.11 -5.58 -4.79
CA THR A 72 3.89 -5.91 -6.20
C THR A 72 4.95 -5.35 -7.16
N LEU A 73 5.88 -4.52 -6.67
CA LEU A 73 7.08 -4.11 -7.42
C LEU A 73 8.28 -5.05 -7.27
N SER A 74 8.14 -6.23 -6.65
CA SER A 74 9.15 -7.28 -6.76
C SER A 74 8.51 -8.65 -6.93
N THR A 75 8.78 -9.26 -8.08
CA THR A 75 8.73 -10.72 -8.27
C THR A 75 7.34 -11.36 -8.19
N SER A 76 6.50 -11.15 -9.22
CA SER A 76 5.48 -12.15 -9.56
C SER A 76 6.19 -13.41 -10.06
N TYR A 77 6.60 -14.28 -9.13
CA TYR A 77 6.85 -15.68 -9.44
C TYR A 77 5.54 -16.23 -9.98
N ARG A 78 5.60 -16.77 -11.20
CA ARG A 78 4.51 -17.46 -11.88
C ARG A 78 3.78 -18.40 -10.92
N ASP A 79 2.58 -18.04 -10.48
CA ASP A 79 1.62 -19.03 -10.04
C ASP A 79 0.95 -19.62 -11.28
N LEU A 80 1.69 -20.55 -11.90
CA LEU A 80 1.15 -21.52 -12.84
C LEU A 80 0.44 -22.62 -12.04
N THR A 81 -0.60 -22.28 -11.29
CA THR A 81 -1.57 -23.26 -10.82
C THR A 81 -2.88 -22.99 -11.55
N ARG A 82 -2.82 -23.42 -12.81
CA ARG A 82 -3.93 -23.70 -13.71
C ARG A 82 -5.08 -24.35 -12.93
N SER A 83 -6.10 -23.56 -12.59
CA SER A 83 -7.41 -24.06 -12.19
C SER A 83 -8.03 -24.79 -13.38
N VAL A 84 -7.77 -26.10 -13.49
CA VAL A 84 -8.52 -26.98 -14.37
C VAL A 84 -9.89 -27.19 -13.72
N SER A 85 -10.79 -26.22 -13.89
CA SER A 85 -12.22 -26.48 -13.69
C SER A 85 -12.71 -27.28 -14.89
N ALA A 86 -13.12 -28.51 -14.62
CA ALA A 86 -13.68 -29.46 -15.56
C ALA A 86 -14.84 -28.83 -16.33
N ARG A 87 -14.66 -28.65 -17.65
CA ARG A 87 -15.75 -28.26 -18.55
C ARG A 87 -16.33 -29.54 -19.14
N ALA A 88 -17.53 -29.89 -18.67
CA ALA A 88 -18.34 -30.95 -19.25
C ALA A 88 -18.52 -30.74 -20.76
N VAL A 89 -18.30 -31.80 -21.52
CA VAL A 89 -18.48 -31.85 -22.97
C VAL A 89 -19.98 -31.91 -23.28
N GLN A 90 -20.49 -30.89 -23.97
CA GLN A 90 -21.79 -30.92 -24.65
C GLN A 90 -21.53 -30.68 -26.15
N PRO A 91 -21.99 -31.56 -27.05
CA PRO A 91 -21.83 -31.37 -28.49
C PRO A 91 -22.77 -30.26 -28.99
N ARG A 92 -22.20 -29.14 -29.47
CA ARG A 92 -22.96 -28.01 -30.03
C ARG A 92 -23.06 -28.17 -31.56
N VAL A 93 -24.30 -28.31 -32.02
CA VAL A 93 -24.69 -28.27 -33.44
C VAL A 93 -24.24 -26.93 -34.07
N PRO A 94 -23.69 -26.91 -35.31
CA PRO A 94 -23.24 -25.67 -35.93
C PRO A 94 -24.44 -24.84 -36.45
N ALA A 95 -24.69 -23.69 -35.82
CA ALA A 95 -25.60 -22.67 -36.34
C ALA A 95 -24.85 -21.73 -37.33
N PRO A 96 -25.54 -21.18 -38.35
CA PRO A 96 -24.91 -20.33 -39.37
C PRO A 96 -24.34 -19.03 -38.78
N ARG A 97 -23.11 -18.70 -39.17
CA ARG A 97 -22.34 -17.55 -38.69
C ARG A 97 -22.89 -16.24 -39.25
N THR A 98 -23.69 -15.53 -38.46
CA THR A 98 -23.95 -14.10 -38.67
C THR A 98 -22.71 -13.29 -38.25
N PRO A 99 -22.25 -12.30 -39.02
CA PRO A 99 -21.16 -11.43 -38.59
C PRO A 99 -21.63 -10.60 -37.39
N LEU A 100 -21.00 -10.79 -36.22
CA LEU A 100 -21.26 -9.94 -35.06
C LEU A 100 -20.80 -8.51 -35.37
N PRO A 101 -21.59 -7.48 -35.03
CA PRO A 101 -21.15 -6.09 -35.15
C PRO A 101 -19.91 -5.87 -34.29
N ARG A 102 -18.85 -5.29 -34.88
CA ARG A 102 -17.65 -4.86 -34.14
C ARG A 102 -18.07 -3.78 -33.14
N VAL A 103 -18.21 -4.17 -31.87
CA VAL A 103 -18.30 -3.21 -30.77
C VAL A 103 -17.00 -2.39 -30.78
N PRO A 104 -17.05 -1.05 -30.91
CA PRO A 104 -15.85 -0.23 -30.82
C PRO A 104 -15.29 -0.38 -29.41
N SER A 105 -14.16 -1.06 -29.27
CA SER A 105 -13.53 -1.18 -27.98
C SER A 105 -13.01 0.20 -27.59
N ASN A 106 -13.55 0.79 -26.53
CA ASN A 106 -13.04 2.01 -25.89
C ASN A 106 -11.70 1.72 -25.16
N ARG A 107 -10.85 0.91 -25.80
CA ARG A 107 -9.55 0.50 -25.28
C ARG A 107 -8.59 1.60 -25.64
N ARG A 108 -8.11 2.30 -24.61
CA ARG A 108 -6.97 3.20 -24.74
C ARG A 108 -5.87 2.49 -25.53
N PRO A 109 -5.19 3.16 -26.47
CA PRO A 109 -4.15 2.56 -27.29
C PRO A 109 -2.83 2.30 -26.52
N TRP A 110 -2.84 2.39 -25.19
CA TRP A 110 -1.68 2.16 -24.32
C TRP A 110 -2.07 1.25 -23.14
N THR A 111 -1.06 0.62 -22.55
CA THR A 111 -1.22 -0.21 -21.35
C THR A 111 -1.20 0.64 -20.08
N GLU A 112 -1.79 0.13 -19.00
CA GLU A 112 -1.76 0.79 -17.68
C GLU A 112 -0.32 1.05 -17.19
N GLN A 113 0.59 0.12 -17.49
CA GLN A 113 2.00 0.25 -17.13
C GLN A 113 2.70 1.39 -17.90
N GLN A 114 2.37 1.58 -19.18
CA GLN A 114 2.84 2.73 -19.96
C GLN A 114 2.31 4.03 -19.36
N GLU A 115 1.01 4.09 -19.04
CA GLU A 115 0.40 5.28 -18.41
C GLU A 115 1.05 5.63 -17.07
N LYS A 116 1.26 4.64 -16.20
CA LYS A 116 1.85 4.82 -14.87
C LYS A 116 3.26 5.42 -14.95
N ILE A 117 4.12 4.90 -15.82
CA ILE A 117 5.49 5.41 -15.97
C ILE A 117 5.52 6.80 -16.59
N VAL A 118 4.71 7.05 -17.61
CA VAL A 118 4.62 8.37 -18.24
C VAL A 118 4.17 9.42 -17.24
N ARG A 119 3.11 9.14 -16.46
CA ARG A 119 2.61 10.08 -15.45
C ARG A 119 3.61 10.27 -14.31
N LEU A 120 4.31 9.22 -13.88
CA LEU A 120 5.37 9.32 -12.89
C LEU A 120 6.49 10.25 -13.35
N TYR A 121 6.99 10.07 -14.57
CA TYR A 121 8.08 10.89 -15.10
C TYR A 121 7.64 12.34 -15.37
N ASN A 122 6.41 12.53 -15.84
CA ASN A 122 5.82 13.86 -15.95
C ASN A 122 5.66 14.54 -14.57
N GLY A 123 5.28 13.79 -13.53
CA GLY A 123 5.21 14.29 -12.16
C GLY A 123 6.57 14.70 -11.58
N MET A 124 7.68 14.21 -12.15
CA MET A 124 9.04 14.67 -11.85
C MET A 124 9.47 15.88 -12.68
N GLY A 125 8.62 16.42 -13.56
CA GLY A 125 8.89 17.59 -14.39
C GLY A 125 9.64 17.32 -15.68
N LEU A 126 9.77 16.06 -16.11
CA LEU A 126 10.44 15.73 -17.38
C LEU A 126 9.57 16.08 -18.58
N SER A 127 10.20 16.61 -19.63
CA SER A 127 9.56 16.82 -20.93
C SER A 127 9.27 15.49 -21.66
N PRO A 128 8.33 15.45 -22.62
CA PRO A 128 8.01 14.23 -23.36
C PRO A 128 9.21 13.52 -23.98
N ARG A 129 10.21 14.27 -24.46
CA ARG A 129 11.46 13.70 -25.00
C ARG A 129 12.30 13.03 -23.93
N GLU A 130 12.49 13.69 -22.80
CA GLU A 130 13.26 13.16 -21.68
C GLU A 130 12.58 11.94 -21.05
N ILE A 131 11.24 11.92 -21.01
CA ILE A 131 10.45 10.76 -20.58
C ILE A 131 10.77 9.54 -21.45
N VAL A 132 10.84 9.71 -22.78
CA VAL A 132 11.16 8.63 -23.73
C VAL A 132 12.58 8.12 -23.51
N GLU A 133 13.57 9.01 -23.41
CA GLU A 133 14.96 8.59 -23.20
C GLU A 133 15.12 7.86 -21.86
N ARG A 134 14.55 8.40 -20.79
CA ARG A 134 14.57 7.74 -19.47
C ARG A 134 13.79 6.43 -19.46
N ALA A 135 12.70 6.32 -20.22
CA ALA A 135 11.95 5.08 -20.38
C ALA A 135 12.72 4.02 -21.17
N ARG A 136 13.53 4.40 -22.16
CA ARG A 136 14.39 3.45 -22.87
C ARG A 136 15.43 2.82 -21.94
N THR A 137 16.04 3.61 -21.06
CA THR A 137 17.03 3.11 -20.09
C THR A 137 16.38 2.20 -19.04
N ASN A 138 15.26 2.63 -18.44
CA ASN A 138 14.69 1.94 -17.28
C ASN A 138 13.63 0.88 -17.62
N ALA A 139 12.91 1.03 -18.74
CA ALA A 139 11.80 0.18 -19.11
C ALA A 139 11.73 -0.07 -20.65
N PRO A 140 12.81 -0.60 -21.28
CA PRO A 140 12.89 -0.75 -22.74
C PRO A 140 11.78 -1.64 -23.32
N ARG A 141 11.26 -2.58 -22.53
CA ARG A 141 10.19 -3.50 -22.95
C ARG A 141 8.86 -2.81 -23.23
N LEU A 142 8.63 -1.62 -22.66
CA LEU A 142 7.37 -0.88 -22.80
C LEU A 142 7.28 -0.05 -24.08
N ARG A 143 8.38 0.08 -24.83
CA ARG A 143 8.43 0.76 -26.15
C ARG A 143 7.67 2.10 -26.15
N ILE A 144 7.94 2.93 -25.14
CA ILE A 144 7.32 4.25 -24.99
C ILE A 144 7.86 5.19 -26.08
N THR A 145 6.97 5.82 -26.84
CA THR A 145 7.30 6.80 -27.89
C THR A 145 6.78 8.18 -27.52
N GLU A 146 7.35 9.24 -28.11
CA GLU A 146 6.96 10.63 -27.82
C GLU A 146 5.48 10.90 -28.15
N GLY A 147 4.99 10.32 -29.26
CA GLY A 147 3.58 10.36 -29.63
C GLY A 147 2.64 9.62 -28.67
N LEU A 148 3.15 8.61 -27.95
CA LEU A 148 2.39 7.92 -26.91
C LEU A 148 2.31 8.76 -25.64
N VAL A 149 3.43 9.36 -25.23
CA VAL A 149 3.53 10.23 -24.05
C VAL A 149 2.55 11.40 -24.16
N THR A 150 2.58 12.10 -25.29
CA THR A 150 1.69 13.24 -25.56
C THR A 150 0.21 12.85 -25.53
N LYS A 151 -0.16 11.69 -26.08
CA LYS A 151 -1.54 11.15 -26.00
C LYS A 151 -1.96 10.80 -24.56
N ILE A 152 -1.08 10.21 -23.77
CA ILE A 152 -1.35 9.90 -22.36
C ILE A 152 -1.51 11.18 -21.53
N MET A 153 -0.67 12.20 -21.77
CA MET A 153 -0.73 13.47 -21.04
C MET A 153 -1.98 14.29 -21.37
N SER A 154 -2.42 14.27 -22.64
CA SER A 154 -3.65 14.94 -23.08
C SER A 154 -4.93 14.22 -22.66
N THR A 155 -4.83 12.98 -22.17
CA THR A 155 -5.98 12.20 -21.70
C THR A 155 -6.03 12.23 -20.16
N PRO A 156 -7.17 12.54 -19.52
CA PRO A 156 -7.27 12.52 -18.07
C PRO A 156 -7.08 11.09 -17.51
N PRO A 157 -6.47 10.94 -16.32
CA PRO A 157 -6.33 9.63 -15.68
C PRO A 157 -7.71 9.06 -15.35
N LEU A 158 -7.87 7.74 -15.48
CA LEU A 158 -9.05 7.05 -14.96
C LEU A 158 -8.95 7.06 -13.42
N ARG A 159 -10.03 7.51 -12.76
CA ARG A 159 -10.17 7.45 -11.30
C ARG A 159 -10.66 6.07 -10.87
#